data_AF-A0A7X9NID6-F1
#
_entry.id   AF-A0A7X9NID6-F1
#
_cell.length_a   1.000
_cell.length_b   1.000
_cell.length_c   1.000
_cell.angle_alpha   90.00
_cell.angle_beta   90.00
_cell.angle_gamma   90.00
#
_symmetry.space_group_name_H-M   'P 1'
#
loop_
_entity.id
_entity.type
_entity.pdbx_description
1 polymer ?
#
loop_
_entity_poly.entity_id
_entity_poly.type
_entity_poly.pdbx_seq_one_letter_code
_entity_poly.pdbx_strand_id
1 'polypeptide(L)'
;MEQKISHFFAKNGINEDNIKYIIRESTKTQLFLFDGTMISTYLPAKTIVEALSPSHFLNVNKGIFLNKRYIINIDKDAYTSIDNRRFSSRCRMTEDQK
;
A
#
# COMPACT_ATOMS: atom_id res chain seq x y z
N MET A 1 -3.13 13.76 -16.18
CA MET A 1 -3.60 12.97 -15.01
C MET A 1 -2.73 13.26 -13.78
N GLU A 2 -1.42 13.46 -13.97
CA GLU A 2 -0.45 13.84 -12.93
C GLU A 2 -0.79 15.09 -12.12
N GLN A 3 -1.30 16.17 -12.74
CA GLN A 3 -1.64 17.39 -11.97
C GLN A 3 -2.65 17.15 -10.84
N LYS A 4 -3.61 16.23 -11.01
CA LYS A 4 -4.59 15.89 -9.98
C LYS A 4 -3.96 15.13 -8.81
N ILE A 5 -2.95 14.30 -9.08
CA ILE A 5 -2.30 13.49 -8.04
C ILE A 5 -1.30 14.32 -7.24
N SER A 6 -0.52 15.17 -7.92
CA SER A 6 0.38 16.12 -7.25
C SER A 6 -0.41 17.10 -6.39
N HIS A 7 -1.53 17.63 -6.89
CA HIS A 7 -2.41 18.49 -6.09
C HIS A 7 -3.03 17.76 -4.90
N PHE A 8 -3.42 16.49 -5.08
CA PHE A 8 -3.93 15.66 -3.99
C PHE A 8 -2.88 15.43 -2.90
N PHE A 9 -1.63 15.13 -3.26
CA PHE A 9 -0.54 14.97 -2.30
C PHE A 9 -0.26 16.26 -1.55
N ALA A 10 -0.14 17.38 -2.27
CA ALA A 10 0.11 18.69 -1.66
C ALA A 10 -1.03 19.10 -0.70
N LYS A 11 -2.30 18.94 -1.12
CA LYS A 11 -3.47 19.29 -0.31
C LYS A 11 -3.57 18.51 1.00
N ASN A 12 -3.15 17.25 1.00
CA ASN A 12 -3.25 16.37 2.16
C ASN A 12 -1.91 16.20 2.91
N GLY A 13 -0.84 16.90 2.49
CA GLY A 13 0.50 16.76 3.09
C GLY A 13 1.06 15.34 3.00
N ILE A 14 0.71 14.60 1.94
CA ILE A 14 1.13 13.20 1.78
C ILE A 14 2.58 13.16 1.34
N ASN A 15 3.41 12.49 2.13
CA ASN A 15 4.79 12.14 1.81
C ASN A 15 4.90 10.61 1.76
N GLU A 16 5.69 10.08 0.83
CA GLU A 16 5.94 8.63 0.69
C GLU A 16 6.49 7.99 1.97
N ASP A 17 7.34 8.71 2.69
CA ASP A 17 7.84 8.28 3.99
C ASP A 17 6.74 8.23 5.03
N ASN A 18 5.71 9.05 4.94
CA ASN A 18 4.62 9.04 5.92
C ASN A 18 3.59 7.94 5.63
N ILE A 19 3.66 7.20 4.53
CA ILE A 19 2.68 6.15 4.20
C ILE A 19 3.14 4.79 4.74
N LYS A 20 2.35 4.17 5.62
CA LYS A 20 2.56 2.79 6.08
C LYS A 20 2.16 1.79 5.00
N TYR A 21 0.92 1.88 4.52
CA TYR A 21 0.36 0.99 3.51
C TYR A 21 -0.81 1.63 2.77
N ILE A 22 -1.09 1.13 1.57
CA ILE A 22 -2.16 1.56 0.69
C ILE A 22 -3.03 0.35 0.39
N ILE A 23 -4.34 0.49 0.57
CA ILE A 23 -5.32 -0.57 0.35
C ILE A 23 -6.39 -0.06 -0.61
N ARG A 24 -6.73 -0.85 -1.62
CA ARG A 24 -7.85 -0.60 -2.50
C ARG A 24 -9.00 -1.52 -2.17
N GLU A 25 -10.07 -0.94 -1.66
CA GLU A 25 -11.32 -1.62 -1.34
C GLU A 25 -12.36 -1.23 -2.40
N SER A 26 -12.72 -2.18 -3.25
CA SER A 26 -13.65 -2.00 -4.38
C SER A 26 -13.21 -0.88 -5.33
N THR A 27 -13.75 0.33 -5.16
CA THR A 27 -13.49 1.50 -6.02
C THR A 27 -12.63 2.56 -5.35
N LYS A 28 -12.50 2.53 -4.01
CA LYS A 28 -11.76 3.52 -3.23
C LYS A 28 -10.39 3.00 -2.86
N THR A 29 -9.41 3.88 -2.90
CA THR A 29 -8.07 3.64 -2.40
C THR A 29 -7.89 4.41 -1.11
N GLN A 30 -7.43 3.71 -0.07
CA GLN A 30 -7.17 4.23 1.26
C GLN A 30 -5.66 4.22 1.49
N LEU A 31 -5.12 5.36 1.89
CA LEU A 31 -3.75 5.52 2.34
C LEU A 31 -3.76 5.57 3.85
N PHE A 32 -2.98 4.70 4.48
CA PHE A 32 -2.79 4.69 5.92
C PHE A 32 -1.44 5.30 6.23
N LEU A 33 -1.46 6.43 6.94
CA LEU A 33 -0.27 7.18 7.28
C LEU A 33 0.35 6.70 8.59
N PHE A 34 1.59 7.12 8.83
CA PHE A 34 2.38 6.78 10.01
C PHE A 34 1.73 7.30 11.30
N ASP A 35 1.17 8.51 11.25
CA ASP A 35 0.51 9.19 12.36
C ASP A 35 -0.86 8.60 12.74
N GLY A 36 -1.35 7.61 11.96
CA GLY A 36 -2.67 7.01 12.15
C GLY A 36 -3.77 7.66 11.31
N THR A 37 -3.46 8.72 10.56
CA THR A 37 -4.43 9.33 9.64
C THR A 37 -4.72 8.39 8.47
N MET A 38 -5.99 8.30 8.08
CA MET A 38 -6.45 7.55 6.92
C MET A 38 -7.04 8.49 5.88
N ILE A 39 -6.48 8.49 4.67
CA ILE A 39 -6.95 9.31 3.56
C ILE A 39 -7.57 8.43 2.50
N SER A 40 -8.83 8.72 2.15
CA SER A 40 -9.55 7.99 1.11
C SER A 40 -9.59 8.77 -0.19
N THR A 41 -9.37 8.10 -1.32
CA THR A 41 -9.42 8.69 -2.66
C THR A 41 -10.03 7.72 -3.67
N TYR A 42 -10.52 8.24 -4.78
CA TYR A 42 -11.00 7.43 -5.91
C TYR A 42 -9.90 7.11 -6.92
N LEU A 43 -8.69 7.65 -6.72
CA LEU A 43 -7.55 7.39 -7.58
C LEU A 43 -7.14 5.91 -7.53
N PRO A 44 -6.64 5.31 -8.63
CA PRO A 44 -6.15 3.94 -8.63
C PRO A 44 -4.91 3.81 -7.74
N ALA A 45 -4.85 2.78 -6.89
CA ALA A 45 -3.69 2.53 -6.04
C ALA A 45 -2.37 2.43 -6.82
N LYS A 46 -2.41 1.82 -8.01
CA LYS A 46 -1.24 1.74 -8.89
C LYS A 46 -0.74 3.13 -9.30
N THR A 47 -1.63 4.01 -9.75
CA THR A 47 -1.29 5.38 -10.15
C THR A 47 -0.73 6.20 -8.98
N ILE A 48 -1.24 5.98 -7.76
CA ILE A 48 -0.71 6.61 -6.55
C ILE A 48 0.72 6.17 -6.29
N VAL A 49 0.98 4.86 -6.34
CA VAL A 49 2.32 4.30 -6.12
C VAL A 49 3.30 4.72 -7.21
N GLU A 50 2.86 4.80 -8.47
CA GLU A 50 3.67 5.28 -9.60
C GLU A 50 4.02 6.77 -9.51
N ALA A 51 3.16 7.58 -8.89
CA ALA A 51 3.41 9.01 -8.68
C ALA A 51 4.25 9.31 -7.42
N LEU A 52 4.40 8.33 -6.54
CA LEU A 52 5.37 8.30 -5.45
C LEU A 52 6.63 7.57 -5.96
N SER A 53 7.37 6.92 -5.06
CA SER A 53 8.47 6.03 -5.41
C SER A 53 8.04 4.56 -5.41
N PRO A 54 7.70 3.93 -6.56
CA PRO A 54 7.22 2.55 -6.60
C PRO A 54 8.21 1.54 -6.00
N SER A 55 9.51 1.85 -6.05
CA SER A 55 10.58 1.05 -5.43
C SER A 55 10.47 0.93 -3.91
N HIS A 56 9.84 1.89 -3.23
CA HIS A 56 9.63 1.86 -1.77
C HIS A 56 8.42 1.01 -1.37
N PHE A 57 7.52 0.73 -2.31
CA PHE A 57 6.32 -0.04 -2.04
C PHE A 57 6.46 -1.50 -2.51
N LEU A 58 5.89 -2.40 -1.74
CA LEU A 58 5.78 -3.82 -2.03
C LEU A 58 4.32 -4.16 -2.28
N ASN A 59 4.00 -4.65 -3.48
CA ASN A 59 2.68 -5.15 -3.81
C ASN A 59 2.51 -6.58 -3.28
N VAL A 60 1.80 -6.73 -2.17
CA VAL A 60 1.62 -8.04 -1.51
C VAL A 60 0.36 -8.76 -1.99
N ASN A 61 -0.67 -8.00 -2.36
CA ASN A 61 -1.95 -8.53 -2.80
C ASN A 61 -2.66 -7.55 -3.75
N LYS A 62 -3.70 -8.00 -4.45
CA LYS A 62 -4.45 -7.18 -5.41
C LYS A 62 -4.99 -5.92 -4.71
N GLY A 63 -4.38 -4.78 -5.02
CA GLY A 63 -4.76 -3.50 -4.44
C GLY A 63 -4.13 -3.20 -3.08
N ILE A 64 -3.22 -4.03 -2.57
CA ILE A 64 -2.53 -3.82 -1.29
C ILE A 64 -1.05 -3.59 -1.54
N PHE A 65 -0.57 -2.40 -1.16
CA PHE A 65 0.82 -2.01 -1.23
C PHE A 65 1.34 -1.64 0.15
N LEU A 66 2.41 -2.28 0.59
CA LEU A 66 3.09 -1.99 1.86
C LEU A 66 4.34 -1.17 1.61
N ASN A 67 4.61 -0.18 2.44
CA ASN A 67 5.90 0.49 2.39
C ASN A 67 6.95 -0.40 3.07
N LYS A 68 8.02 -0.73 2.34
CA LYS A 68 9.11 -1.62 2.78
C LYS A 68 9.75 -1.16 4.08
N ARG A 69 9.79 0.15 4.32
CA ARG A 69 10.36 0.76 5.54
C ARG A 69 9.62 0.35 6.81
N TYR A 70 8.32 0.06 6.71
CA TYR A 70 7.44 -0.25 7.84
C TYR A 70 7.07 -1.72 7.95
N ILE A 71 7.77 -2.59 7.24
CA ILE A 71 7.61 -4.05 7.37
C ILE A 71 8.59 -4.52 8.44
N ILE A 72 8.07 -5.08 9.53
CA ILE A 72 8.87 -5.58 10.66
C ILE A 72 9.14 -7.07 10.57
N ASN A 73 8.27 -7.82 9.90
CA ASN A 73 8.42 -9.25 9.74
C ASN A 73 7.90 -9.70 8.37
N ILE A 74 8.64 -10.61 7.75
CA ILE A 74 8.31 -11.22 6.47
C ILE A 74 8.27 -12.72 6.71
N ASP A 75 7.06 -13.27 6.69
CA ASP A 75 6.78 -14.70 6.76
C ASP A 75 6.53 -15.24 5.35
N LYS A 76 6.43 -16.56 5.20
CA LYS A 76 6.32 -17.23 3.89
C LYS A 76 5.12 -16.71 3.08
N ASP A 77 4.01 -16.45 3.77
CA ASP A 77 2.75 -16.01 3.17
C ASP A 77 2.15 -14.78 3.85
N ALA A 78 2.91 -14.08 4.69
CA ALA A 78 2.39 -12.94 5.42
C ALA A 78 3.45 -11.88 5.72
N TYR A 79 3.02 -10.62 5.62
CA TYR A 79 3.82 -9.45 5.95
C TYR A 79 3.25 -8.80 7.18
N THR A 80 4.08 -8.54 8.18
CA THR A 80 3.67 -7.82 9.38
C THR A 80 4.20 -6.40 9.31
N SER A 81 3.30 -5.43 9.38
CA SER A 81 3.65 -4.02 9.48
C SER A 81 3.98 -3.64 10.93
N ILE A 82 4.64 -2.50 11.12
CA ILE A 82 4.98 -1.94 12.43
C ILE A 82 3.79 -1.81 13.40
N ASP A 83 2.57 -1.71 12.86
CA ASP A 83 1.32 -1.66 13.62
C ASP A 83 0.87 -3.04 14.13
N ASN A 84 1.71 -4.07 14.03
CA ASN A 84 1.38 -5.50 14.19
C ASN A 84 0.27 -6.00 13.26
N ARG A 85 -0.11 -5.21 12.25
CA ARG A 85 -1.10 -5.60 11.26
C ARG A 85 -0.47 -6.59 10.28
N ARG A 86 -1.11 -7.75 10.15
CA ARG A 86 -0.68 -8.84 9.26
C ARG A 86 -1.42 -8.79 7.93
N PHE A 87 -0.68 -8.85 6.83
CA PHE A 87 -1.19 -8.84 5.47
C PHE A 87 -0.78 -10.14 4.78
N SER A 88 -1.75 -10.95 4.39
CA SER A 88 -1.48 -12.19 3.66
C SER A 88 -1.05 -11.87 2.23
N SER A 89 0.04 -12.52 1.81
CA SER A 89 0.45 -12.56 0.42
C SER A 89 -0.63 -13.24 -0.42
N ARG A 90 -0.57 -13.07 -1.75
CA ARG A 90 -1.31 -13.98 -2.63
C ARG A 90 -0.79 -15.40 -2.41
N CYS A 91 -1.61 -16.24 -1.78
CA CYS A 91 -1.44 -17.68 -1.81
C CYS A 91 -1.52 -18.09 -3.29
N ARG A 92 -0.37 -18.27 -3.94
CA ARG A 92 -0.30 -19.01 -5.19
C ARG A 92 -0.50 -20.44 -4.74
N MET A 93 -1.72 -20.98 -4.90
CA MET A 93 -1.89 -22.42 -4.85
C MET A 93 -0.86 -23.00 -5.80
N THR A 94 0.22 -23.54 -5.24
CA THR A 94 1.10 -24.39 -6.00
C THR A 94 0.32 -25.69 -5.98
N GLU A 95 -0.36 -26.00 -7.08
CA GLU A 95 -0.96 -27.31 -7.31
C GLU A 95 0.13 -28.36 -7.18
N ASP A 96 0.34 -28.84 -5.96
CA ASP A 96 0.98 -30.10 -5.68
C ASP A 96 -0.09 -31.01 -5.07
N GLN A 97 -0.90 -31.56 -5.96
CA GLN A 97 -1.66 -32.78 -5.69
C GLN A 97 -1.29 -33.74 -6.82
N LYS A 98 -0.25 -34.52 -6.52
CA LYS A 98 0.22 -35.71 -7.23
C LYS A 98 -0.85 -36.80 -7.24
#